data_AF-J9C0A8-F1
#
_entry.id   AF-J9C0A8-F1
#
_cell.length_a   1.000
_cell.length_b   1.000
_cell.length_c   1.000
_cell.angle_alpha   90.00
_cell.angle_beta   90.00
_cell.angle_gamma   90.00
#
_symmetry.space_group_name_H-M   'P 1'
#
loop_
_entity.id
_entity.type
_entity.pdbx_description
1 polymer ?
#
loop_
_entity_poly.entity_id
_entity_poly.type
_entity_poly.pdbx_seq_one_letter_code
_entity_poly.pdbx_strand_id
1 'polypeptide(L)' 'MKELFLDLSMGAAGDMLTAALLELCEDREEAVKELNSLGIPDVTYERLSVSQCGISGTH' A
#
# COMPACT_ATOMS: atom_id res chain seq x y z
N MET A 1 -9.16 -13.51 15.20
CA MET A 1 -8.07 -12.72 14.60
C MET A 1 -7.27 -13.63 13.69
N LYS A 2 -6.83 -13.14 12.53
CA LYS A 2 -5.93 -13.86 11.63
C LYS A 2 -4.58 -13.14 11.68
N GLU A 3 -3.49 -13.89 11.84
CA GLU A 3 -2.14 -13.34 11.85
C GLU A 3 -1.53 -13.49 10.46
N LEU A 4 -0.91 -12.43 9.95
CA LEU A 4 -0.17 -12.41 8.69
C LEU A 4 1.30 -12.16 9.01
N PHE A 5 2.16 -13.09 8.60
CA PHE A 5 3.62 -12.96 8.74
C PHE A 5 4.22 -12.66 7.37
N LEU A 6 5.06 -11.64 7.29
CA LEU A 6 5.74 -11.20 6.08
C LEU A 6 7.25 -11.26 6.29
N ASP A 7 7.94 -12.08 5.50
CA ASP A 7 9.41 -12.12 5.47
C ASP A 7 9.93 -11.09 4.47
N LEU A 8 10.50 -10.00 4.97
CA LEU A 8 10.97 -8.85 4.18
C LEU A 8 12.47 -8.92 3.84
N SER A 9 13.10 -10.09 4.00
CA SER A 9 14.54 -10.29 3.83
C SER A 9 15.08 -9.99 2.41
N MET A 10 14.22 -9.91 1.38
CA MET A 10 14.62 -9.55 0.01
C MET A 10 14.66 -8.03 -0.26
N GLY A 11 14.43 -7.18 0.76
CA GLY A 11 14.37 -5.74 0.56
C GLY A 11 13.15 -5.32 -0.25
N ALA A 12 11.98 -5.91 0.06
CA ALA A 12 10.73 -5.45 -0.51
C ALA A 12 10.59 -3.95 -0.21
N ALA A 13 10.54 -3.14 -1.27
CA ALA A 13 10.33 -1.72 -1.12
C ALA A 13 8.96 -1.53 -0.43
N GLY A 14 8.95 -0.73 0.65
CA GLY A 14 7.80 -0.62 1.53
C GLY A 14 6.55 -0.08 0.82
N ASP A 15 6.73 0.66 -0.27
CA ASP A 15 5.70 1.16 -1.17
C ASP A 15 4.96 0.01 -1.90
N MET A 16 5.69 -0.91 -2.55
CA MET A 16 5.09 -2.03 -3.29
C MET A 16 4.32 -2.98 -2.39
N LEU A 17 4.84 -3.23 -1.17
CA LEU A 17 4.13 -4.05 -0.19
C LEU A 17 2.85 -3.36 0.28
N THR A 18 2.94 -2.06 0.59
CA THR A 18 1.78 -1.28 1.04
C THR A 18 0.73 -1.20 -0.05
N ALA A 19 1.13 -1.00 -1.31
CA ALA A 19 0.23 -1.00 -2.45
C ALA A 19 -0.45 -2.36 -2.65
N ALA A 20 0.29 -3.47 -2.53
CA ALA A 20 -0.28 -4.82 -2.64
C ALA A 20 -1.29 -5.12 -1.51
N LEU A 21 -1.02 -4.67 -0.29
CA LEU A 21 -1.94 -4.80 0.84
C LEU A 21 -3.19 -3.93 0.65
N LEU A 22 -3.01 -2.70 0.16
CA LEU A 22 -4.12 -1.78 -0.15
C LEU A 22 -5.07 -2.35 -1.21
N GLU A 23 -4.55 -3.11 -2.18
CA GLU A 23 -5.40 -3.79 -3.19
C GLU A 23 -6.34 -4.85 -2.61
N LEU A 24 -6.05 -5.36 -1.42
CA LEU A 24 -6.89 -6.33 -0.71
C LEU A 24 -8.01 -5.69 0.11
N CYS A 25 -7.97 -4.37 0.31
CA CYS A 25 -8.99 -3.63 1.05
C CYS A 25 -10.27 -3.47 0.22
N GLU A 26 -11.43 -3.62 0.86
CA GLU A 26 -12.74 -3.43 0.21
C GLU A 26 -12.94 -1.98 -0.24
N ASP A 27 -12.64 -1.02 0.63
CA ASP A 27 -12.62 0.41 0.32
C ASP A 27 -11.19 0.96 0.43
N ARG A 28 -10.58 1.15 -0.72
CA ARG A 28 -9.18 1.60 -0.83
C ARG A 28 -9.04 3.09 -0.51
N GLU A 29 -10.05 3.89 -0.83
CA GLU A 29 -10.02 5.34 -0.58
C GLU A 29 -10.12 5.62 0.92
N GLU A 30 -11.00 4.90 1.62
CA GLU A 30 -11.10 5.03 3.07
C GLU A 30 -9.84 4.54 3.78
N ALA A 31 -9.24 3.44 3.33
CA ALA A 31 -7.96 2.97 3.87
C ALA A 31 -6.83 4.02 3.74
N VAL A 32 -6.75 4.72 2.60
CA VAL A 32 -5.76 5.80 2.39
C VAL A 32 -6.04 6.99 3.30
N LYS A 33 -7.31 7.35 3.53
CA LYS A 33 -7.66 8.41 4.49
C LYS A 33 -7.28 8.03 5.92
N GLU A 34 -7.57 6.81 6.34
CA GLU A 34 -7.19 6.31 7.66
C GLU A 34 -5.66 6.34 7.84
N LEU A 35 -4.89 5.92 6.84
CA LEU A 35 -3.42 6.00 6.87
C LEU A 35 -2.93 7.45 7.02
N ASN A 36 -3.49 8.39 6.25
CA ASN A 36 -3.12 9.80 6.38
C ASN A 36 -3.57 10.41 7.72
N SER A 37 -4.61 9.88 8.36
CA SER A 37 -5.07 10.32 9.69
C SER A 37 -4.08 10.03 10.81
N LEU A 38 -3.10 9.14 10.59
CA LEU A 38 -2.01 8.87 11.53
C LEU A 38 -1.11 10.09 11.77
N GLY A 39 -1.12 11.08 10.86
CA GLY A 39 -0.43 12.36 11.04
C GLY A 39 1.09 12.23 11.14
N ILE A 40 1.68 11.29 10.41
CA ILE A 40 3.13 11.09 10.39
C ILE A 40 3.79 12.32 9.73
N PRO A 41 4.72 13.02 10.41
CA PRO A 41 5.38 14.19 9.85
C PRO A 41 6.08 13.88 8.53
N ASP A 42 5.96 14.78 7.56
CA ASP A 42 6.58 14.69 6.24
C ASP A 42 6.21 13.43 5.43
N VAL A 43 5.10 12.76 5.78
CA VAL A 43 4.58 11.58 5.09
C VAL A 43 3.18 11.86 4.56
N THR A 44 2.93 11.48 3.30
CA THR A 44 1.61 11.49 2.68
C THR A 44 1.42 10.18 1.94
N TYR A 45 0.31 9.52 2.20
CA TYR A 45 -0.09 8.31 1.50
C TYR A 45 -0.96 8.69 0.32
N GLU A 46 -0.56 8.31 -0.89
CA GLU A 46 -1.32 8.49 -2.12
C GLU A 46 -1.41 7.17 -2.86
N ARG A 47 -2.57 6.91 -3.49
CA ARG A 47 -2.77 5.73 -4.33
C ARG A 47 -2.51 6.12 -5.78
N LEU A 48 -1.38 5.69 -6.34
CA LEU A 48 -1.04 5.99 -7.73
C LEU A 48 -1.18 4.76 -8.62
N SER A 49 -2.07 4.86 -9.61
CA SER A 49 -2.22 3.81 -10.62
C SER A 49 -1.01 3.78 -11.54
N VAL A 50 -0.39 2.61 -11.71
CA VAL A 50 0.72 2.41 -12.62
C VAL A 50 0.33 1.42 -13.70
N SER A 51 0.83 1.64 -14.92
CA SER A 51 0.72 0.68 -16.01
C SER A 51 2.07 0.53 -16.68
N GLN A 52 2.65 -0.67 -16.61
CA GLN A 52 3.96 -0.96 -17.19
C GLN A 52 3.90 -2.28 -17.96
N CYS A 53 4.43 -2.28 -19.18
CA CYS A 53 4.45 -3.47 -20.06
C CYS A 53 3.07 -4.15 -20.24
N GLY A 54 1.98 -3.38 -20.17
CA GLY A 54 0.61 -3.87 -20.29
C GLY A 54 0.01 -4.45 -18.99
N ILE A 55 0.72 -4.35 -17.86
CA ILE A 55 0.25 -4.78 -16.55
C ILE A 55 -0.12 -3.53 -15.74
N SER A 56 -1.35 -3.48 -15.24
CA SER A 56 -1.84 -2.41 -14.37
C SER A 56 -1.70 -2.80 -12.90
N GLY A 57 -1.34 -1.83 -12.07
CA GLY A 57 -1.23 -2.00 -10.62
C GLY A 57 -1.27 -0.66 -9.90
N THR A 58 -0.88 -0.69 -8.64
CA THR A 58 -0.75 0.49 -7.77
C THR A 58 0.66 0.50 -7.18
N HIS A 59 1.24 1.68 -7.00
CA HIS A 59 2.46 1.92 -6.25
C HIS A 59 2.29 3.15 -5.35
#